data_AF-A0A958R3H2-F1
#
_entry.id   AF-A0A958R3H2-F1
#
_cell.length_a   1.000
_cell.length_b   1.000
_cell.length_c   1.000
_cell.angle_alpha   90.00
_cell.angle_beta   90.00
_cell.angle_gamma   90.00
#
_symmetry.space_group_name_H-M   'P 1'
#
loop_
_entity.id
_entity.type
_entity.pdbx_description
1 polymer ?
#
loop_
_entity_poly.entity_id
_entity_poly.type
_entity_poly.pdbx_seq_one_letter_code
_entity_poly.pdbx_strand_id
1 'polypeptide(L)'
;PIHTRRFPSNWELSAARAASVVKEFISTGYDPKMMVALGYAETRPAYPNRDEKGVPIPENREKNRRVVIKVVSPGIIKQPSESIAHSAQQRAEAKANAEAQKLKDQGASQGRPLPPPPPPANQ
;
A
#
# COMPACT_ATOMS: atom_id res chain seq x y z
N PRO A 1 17.10 -8.50 -21.43
CA PRO A 1 17.22 -7.91 -20.07
C PRO A 1 18.51 -7.09 -19.98
N ILE A 2 18.56 -6.01 -19.21
CA ILE A 2 19.84 -5.32 -18.95
C ILE A 2 20.62 -6.10 -17.89
N HIS A 3 21.93 -6.24 -18.09
CA HIS A 3 22.84 -6.73 -17.06
C HIS A 3 24.21 -6.10 -17.31
N THR A 4 24.45 -4.97 -16.67
CA THR A 4 25.71 -4.21 -16.81
C THR A 4 26.26 -3.88 -15.44
N ARG A 5 27.55 -3.59 -15.34
CA ARG A 5 28.18 -3.16 -14.06
C ARG A 5 27.50 -1.93 -13.45
N ARG A 6 26.97 -1.03 -14.29
CA ARG A 6 26.28 0.19 -13.86
C ARG A 6 24.83 -0.05 -13.46
N PHE A 7 24.15 -0.96 -14.15
CA PHE A 7 22.75 -1.32 -13.93
C PHE A 7 22.62 -2.84 -13.91
N PRO A 8 22.66 -3.46 -12.72
CA PRO A 8 22.65 -4.92 -12.59
C PRO A 8 21.28 -5.52 -12.96
N SER A 9 20.19 -4.77 -12.83
CA SER A 9 18.87 -5.17 -13.31
C SER A 9 18.09 -4.02 -13.95
N ASN A 10 16.96 -4.38 -14.57
CA ASN A 10 16.03 -3.40 -15.15
C ASN A 10 15.40 -2.51 -14.07
N TRP A 11 15.33 -2.97 -12.81
CA TRP A 11 14.85 -2.16 -11.69
C TRP A 11 15.75 -0.95 -11.48
N GLU A 12 17.07 -1.14 -11.33
CA GLU A 12 18.00 -0.03 -11.13
C GLU A 12 18.03 0.89 -12.34
N LEU A 13 18.01 0.35 -13.57
CA LEU A 13 17.98 1.16 -14.78
C LEU A 13 16.72 2.03 -14.84
N SER A 14 15.55 1.47 -14.52
CA SER A 14 14.30 2.22 -14.57
C SER A 14 14.22 3.31 -13.50
N ALA A 15 14.68 3.01 -12.27
CA ALA A 15 14.75 3.98 -11.18
C ALA A 15 15.72 5.11 -11.50
N ALA A 16 16.90 4.80 -12.05
CA ALA A 16 17.88 5.79 -12.44
C ALA A 16 17.35 6.74 -13.54
N ARG A 17 16.67 6.21 -14.56
CA ARG A 17 16.05 7.03 -15.62
C ARG A 17 14.97 7.96 -15.06
N ALA A 18 14.11 7.46 -14.19
CA ALA A 18 13.09 8.28 -13.54
C ALA A 18 13.72 9.39 -12.68
N ALA A 19 14.78 9.07 -11.92
CA ALA A 19 15.52 10.04 -11.12
C ALA A 19 16.19 11.12 -11.99
N SER A 20 16.76 10.77 -13.15
CA SER A 20 17.32 11.75 -14.09
C SER A 20 16.27 12.76 -14.57
N VAL A 21 15.05 12.31 -14.89
CA VAL A 21 13.96 13.19 -15.31
C VAL A 21 13.51 14.11 -14.17
N VAL A 22 13.37 13.58 -12.94
CA VAL A 22 13.06 14.40 -11.76
C VAL A 22 14.15 15.44 -11.51
N LYS A 23 15.42 15.05 -11.64
CA LYS A 23 16.56 15.98 -11.49
C LYS A 23 16.48 17.13 -12.50
N GLU A 24 16.09 16.86 -13.74
CA GLU A 24 15.88 17.87 -14.77
C GLU A 24 14.74 18.84 -14.43
N PHE A 25 13.63 18.34 -13.88
CA PHE A 25 12.56 19.20 -13.39
C PHE A 25 13.01 20.07 -12.22
N ILE A 26 13.79 19.52 -11.30
CA ILE A 26 14.33 20.31 -10.18
C ILE A 26 15.28 21.39 -10.70
N SER A 27 16.14 21.10 -11.68
CA SER A 27 17.04 22.11 -12.27
C SER A 27 16.32 23.21 -13.04
N THR A 28 15.10 22.94 -13.54
CA THR A 28 14.25 23.95 -14.18
C THR A 28 13.40 24.77 -13.20
N GLY A 29 13.55 24.54 -11.88
CA GLY A 29 12.95 25.37 -10.82
C GLY A 29 11.70 24.79 -10.17
N TYR A 30 11.32 23.54 -10.47
CA TYR A 30 10.22 22.88 -9.76
C TYR A 30 10.61 22.50 -8.32
N ASP A 31 9.65 22.59 -7.38
CA ASP A 31 9.87 22.24 -5.98
C ASP A 31 10.21 20.73 -5.82
N PRO A 32 11.40 20.38 -5.29
CA PRO A 32 11.78 19.00 -5.03
C PRO A 32 10.78 18.23 -4.14
N LYS A 33 10.09 18.92 -3.23
CA LYS A 33 9.13 18.30 -2.31
C LYS A 33 7.88 17.77 -3.02
N MET A 34 7.60 18.28 -4.22
CA MET A 34 6.46 17.89 -5.04
C MET A 34 6.81 16.77 -6.04
N MET A 35 8.06 16.30 -6.04
CA MET A 35 8.56 15.35 -7.02
C MET A 35 8.79 13.97 -6.43
N VAL A 36 8.40 12.93 -7.18
CA VAL A 36 8.64 11.53 -6.82
C VAL A 36 9.15 10.79 -8.05
N ALA A 37 10.24 10.04 -7.90
CA ALA A 37 10.78 9.15 -8.92
C ALA A 37 10.49 7.69 -8.56
N LEU A 38 9.88 6.93 -9.48
CA LEU A 38 9.60 5.50 -9.32
C LEU A 38 10.08 4.74 -10.56
N GLY A 39 10.75 3.60 -10.35
CA GLY A 39 11.11 2.66 -11.42
C GLY A 39 10.23 1.41 -11.35
N TYR A 40 9.57 1.05 -12.46
CA TYR A 40 8.70 -0.13 -12.54
C TYR A 40 9.30 -1.31 -13.33
N ALA A 41 10.49 -1.15 -13.91
CA ALA A 41 11.10 -2.15 -14.79
C ALA A 41 10.09 -2.70 -15.83
N GLU A 42 10.01 -4.01 -16.00
CA GLU A 42 9.04 -4.71 -16.87
C GLU A 42 7.67 -5.00 -16.22
N THR A 43 7.43 -4.62 -14.95
CA THR A 43 6.23 -5.08 -14.19
C THR A 43 4.91 -4.45 -14.63
N ARG A 44 4.97 -3.35 -15.38
CA ARG A 44 3.77 -2.62 -15.87
C ARG A 44 3.89 -2.31 -17.37
N PRO A 45 3.87 -3.33 -18.24
CA PRO A 45 3.94 -3.12 -19.68
C PRO A 45 2.63 -2.51 -20.20
N ALA A 46 2.70 -1.61 -21.19
CA ALA A 46 1.51 -1.16 -21.91
C ALA A 46 1.04 -2.17 -22.95
N TYR A 47 2.01 -2.86 -23.56
CA TYR A 47 1.77 -3.88 -24.57
C TYR A 47 2.43 -5.20 -24.14
N PRO A 48 1.86 -6.36 -24.46
CA PRO A 48 2.48 -7.64 -24.11
C PRO A 48 3.89 -7.75 -24.71
N ASN A 49 4.89 -8.04 -23.87
CA ASN A 49 6.28 -8.18 -24.30
C ASN A 49 6.54 -9.45 -25.10
N ARG A 50 5.63 -10.43 -25.02
CA ARG A 50 5.70 -11.75 -25.66
C ARG A 50 4.34 -12.09 -26.26
N ASP A 51 4.33 -12.91 -27.30
CA ASP A 51 3.11 -13.48 -27.87
C ASP A 51 2.57 -14.66 -27.03
N GLU A 52 1.48 -15.27 -27.47
CA GLU A 52 0.84 -16.44 -26.82
C GLU A 52 1.78 -17.64 -26.70
N LYS A 53 2.78 -17.74 -27.60
CA LYS A 53 3.78 -18.80 -27.63
C LYS A 53 5.03 -18.45 -26.82
N GLY A 54 5.04 -17.28 -26.15
CA GLY A 54 6.15 -16.79 -25.37
C GLY A 54 7.29 -16.17 -26.19
N VAL A 55 7.12 -15.99 -27.50
CA VAL A 55 8.12 -15.36 -28.38
C VAL A 55 8.13 -13.84 -28.14
N PRO A 56 9.30 -13.21 -27.90
CA PRO A 56 9.37 -11.77 -27.71
C PRO A 56 8.85 -10.99 -28.92
N ILE A 57 8.02 -9.97 -28.69
CA ILE A 57 7.52 -9.05 -29.74
C ILE A 57 8.38 -7.77 -29.70
N PRO A 58 9.32 -7.56 -30.63
CA PRO A 58 10.28 -6.44 -30.58
C PRO A 58 9.61 -5.07 -30.56
N GLU A 59 8.54 -4.90 -31.34
CA GLU A 59 7.81 -3.64 -31.51
C GLU A 59 7.15 -3.22 -30.19
N ASN A 60 6.56 -4.18 -29.47
CA ASN A 60 5.94 -3.92 -28.15
C ASN A 60 7.00 -3.59 -27.10
N ARG A 61 8.16 -4.26 -27.15
CA ARG A 61 9.26 -3.99 -26.23
C ARG A 61 9.83 -2.59 -26.41
N GLU A 62 9.87 -2.04 -27.63
CA GLU A 62 10.25 -0.64 -27.85
C GLU A 62 9.21 0.30 -27.23
N LYS A 63 7.93 0.09 -27.51
CA LYS A 63 6.83 0.90 -26.93
C LYS A 63 6.82 0.89 -25.39
N ASN A 64 7.26 -0.20 -24.77
CA ASN A 64 7.35 -0.33 -23.32
C ASN A 64 8.59 0.34 -22.70
N ARG A 65 9.61 0.72 -23.49
CA ARG A 65 10.78 1.49 -23.02
C ARG A 65 10.44 2.97 -22.90
N ARG A 66 9.65 3.34 -21.90
CA ARG A 66 9.16 4.72 -21.71
C ARG A 66 9.30 5.21 -20.27
N VAL A 67 9.29 6.53 -20.12
CA VAL A 67 9.07 7.21 -18.84
C VAL A 67 7.68 7.85 -18.87
N VAL A 68 6.91 7.69 -17.80
CA VAL A 68 5.57 8.27 -17.67
C VAL A 68 5.61 9.35 -16.60
N ILE A 69 5.17 10.56 -16.94
CA ILE A 69 5.04 11.67 -16.00
C ILE A 69 3.57 11.79 -15.61
N LYS A 70 3.29 11.67 -14.31
CA LYS A 70 1.92 11.80 -13.78
C LYS A 70 1.84 13.06 -12.93
N VAL A 71 1.07 14.04 -13.40
CA VAL A 71 0.78 15.27 -12.67
C VAL A 71 -0.48 15.04 -11.83
N VAL A 72 -0.41 15.41 -10.55
CA VAL A 72 -1.48 15.20 -9.59
C VAL A 72 -1.70 16.48 -8.80
N SER A 73 -2.94 16.91 -8.66
CA SER A 73 -3.26 18.12 -7.91
C SER A 73 -3.09 17.89 -6.40
N PRO A 74 -2.49 18.84 -5.66
CA PRO A 74 -2.37 18.75 -4.21
C PRO A 74 -3.77 18.71 -3.59
N GLY A 75 -4.08 17.60 -2.93
CA GLY A 75 -5.41 17.23 -2.44
C GLY A 75 -5.75 15.75 -2.63
N ILE A 76 -5.10 15.05 -3.58
CA ILE A 76 -5.32 13.62 -3.85
C ILE A 76 -4.17 12.73 -3.32
N ILE A 77 -2.97 13.28 -3.14
CA ILE A 77 -1.84 12.53 -2.56
C ILE A 77 -1.75 12.84 -1.07
N LYS A 78 -2.39 12.02 -0.23
CA LYS A 78 -1.97 11.94 1.19
C LYS A 78 -0.53 11.43 1.20
N GLN A 79 0.36 12.12 1.90
CA GLN A 79 1.74 11.65 1.99
C GLN A 79 1.74 10.23 2.60
N PRO A 80 2.58 9.29 2.14
CA PRO A 80 2.62 7.94 2.69
C PRO A 80 2.80 7.92 4.22
N SER A 81 3.57 8.88 4.75
CA SER A 81 3.78 9.14 6.17
C SER A 81 2.48 9.42 6.93
N GLU A 82 1.57 10.20 6.35
CA GLU A 82 0.29 10.54 6.99
C GLU A 82 -0.65 9.33 7.04
N SER A 83 -0.66 8.48 6.01
CA SER A 83 -1.54 7.29 6.01
C SER A 83 -1.13 6.25 7.06
N ILE A 84 0.19 6.09 7.27
CA ILE A 84 0.72 5.15 8.28
C ILE A 84 0.42 5.69 9.69
N ALA A 85 0.64 6.98 9.93
CA ALA A 85 0.32 7.62 11.21
C ALA A 85 -1.17 7.51 11.56
N HIS A 86 -2.05 7.78 10.59
CA HIS A 86 -3.50 7.68 10.78
C HIS A 86 -3.95 6.24 11.08
N SER A 87 -3.34 5.24 10.42
CA SER A 87 -3.63 3.82 10.70
C SER A 87 -3.16 3.37 12.09
N ALA A 88 -2.05 3.93 12.59
CA ALA A 88 -1.55 3.63 13.92
C ALA A 88 -2.42 4.26 15.02
N GLN A 89 -2.86 5.51 14.82
CA GLN A 89 -3.79 6.19 15.73
C GLN A 89 -5.16 5.50 15.77
N GLN A 90 -5.73 5.13 14.62
CA GLN A 90 -7.00 4.40 14.56
C GLN A 90 -6.94 3.03 15.25
N ARG A 91 -5.80 2.32 15.16
CA ARG A 91 -5.59 1.05 15.88
C ARG A 91 -5.48 1.25 17.40
N ALA A 92 -4.87 2.35 17.84
CA ALA A 92 -4.79 2.69 19.26
C ALA A 92 -6.15 3.07 19.84
N GLU A 93 -6.92 3.90 19.12
CA GLU A 93 -8.28 4.32 19.49
C GLU A 93 -9.26 3.14 19.50
N ALA A 94 -9.20 2.25 18.50
CA ALA A 94 -10.03 1.05 18.46
C ALA A 94 -9.75 0.09 19.63
N LYS A 95 -8.47 -0.05 20.02
CA LYS A 95 -8.10 -0.84 21.22
C LYS A 95 -8.64 -0.21 22.50
N ALA A 96 -8.48 1.10 22.68
CA ALA A 96 -8.98 1.80 23.86
C ALA A 96 -10.51 1.73 23.99
N ASN A 97 -11.25 1.86 22.87
CA ASN A 97 -12.71 1.79 22.89
C ASN A 97 -13.22 0.35 23.14
N ALA A 98 -12.54 -0.67 22.60
CA ALA A 98 -12.86 -2.06 22.89
C ALA A 98 -12.65 -2.41 24.38
N GLU A 99 -11.62 -1.85 25.01
CA GLU A 99 -11.33 -2.04 26.44
C GLU A 99 -12.38 -1.33 27.32
N ALA A 100 -12.78 -0.11 26.96
CA ALA A 100 -13.84 0.62 27.65
C ALA A 100 -15.22 -0.07 27.53
N GLN A 101 -15.52 -0.69 26.39
CA GLN A 101 -16.76 -1.45 26.18
C GLN A 101 -16.78 -2.73 27.04
N LYS A 102 -15.64 -3.43 27.13
CA LYS A 102 -15.50 -4.66 27.92
C LYS A 102 -15.67 -4.44 29.44
N LEU A 103 -15.36 -3.25 29.95
CA LEU A 103 -15.63 -2.88 31.35
C LEU A 103 -17.12 -2.61 31.62
N LYS A 104 -17.86 -2.08 30.64
CA LYS A 104 -19.30 -1.79 30.79
C LYS A 104 -20.14 -3.07 30.78
N ASP A 105 -19.77 -4.05 29.97
CA ASP A 105 -20.51 -5.32 29.85
C ASP A 105 -20.36 -6.22 31.10
N GLN A 106 -19.32 -6.03 31.92
CA GLN A 106 -19.09 -6.81 33.14
C GLN A 106 -19.95 -6.37 34.34
N GLY A 107 -20.60 -5.20 34.28
CA GLY A 107 -21.45 -4.68 35.35
C GLY A 107 -22.88 -5.25 35.38
N ALA A 108 -23.32 -5.96 34.33
CA ALA A 108 -24.74 -6.29 34.12
C ALA A 108 -25.19 -7.69 34.61
N SER A 109 -24.34 -8.45 35.33
CA SER A 109 -24.61 -9.86 35.67
C SER A 109 -24.55 -10.20 37.17
N GLN A 110 -25.07 -9.33 38.05
CA GLN A 110 -25.38 -9.75 39.43
C GLN A 110 -26.89 -9.68 39.69
N GLY A 111 -27.53 -10.85 39.68
CA GLY A 111 -28.92 -11.02 40.10
C GLY A 111 -29.68 -12.07 39.29
N ARG A 112 -29.46 -13.37 39.57
CA ARG A 112 -30.45 -14.41 39.25
C ARG A 112 -30.83 -15.13 40.54
N PRO A 113 -32.12 -15.26 40.87
CA PRO A 113 -32.57 -15.90 42.11
C PRO A 113 -32.38 -17.42 42.03
N LEU A 114 -32.09 -18.04 43.18
CA LEU A 114 -31.88 -19.48 43.33
C LEU A 114 -33.16 -20.28 42.97
N PRO A 115 -33.04 -21.43 42.29
CA PRO A 115 -34.19 -22.28 42.00
C PRO A 115 -34.73 -23.00 43.26
N PRO A 116 -36.05 -23.28 43.35
CA PRO A 116 -36.63 -23.98 44.48
C PRO A 116 -36.26 -25.48 44.50
N PRO A 117 -36.19 -26.12 45.69
CA PRO A 117 -35.79 -27.53 45.82
C PRO A 117 -36.89 -28.51 45.35
N PRO A 118 -36.51 -29.71 44.89
CA PRO A 118 -37.44 -30.71 44.35
C PRO A 118 -38.27 -31.44 45.44
N PRO A 119 -39.47 -31.93 45.11
CA PRO A 119 -40.36 -32.61 46.06
C PRO A 119 -39.90 -34.05 46.39
N PRO A 120 -40.30 -34.59 47.57
CA PRO A 120 -39.84 -35.89 48.04
C PRO A 120 -40.50 -37.07 47.28
N ALA A 121 -39.71 -38.13 47.07
CA ALA A 121 -40.09 -39.34 46.35
C ALA A 121 -40.95 -40.27 47.24
N ASN A 122 -42.08 -40.76 46.70
CA ASN A 122 -42.90 -41.79 47.34
C ASN A 122 -42.64 -43.17 46.70
N GLN A 123 -42.61 -44.19 47.57
CA GLN A 123 -42.56 -45.62 47.28
C GLN A 123 -43.90 -46.13 46.72
#